data_AF-A0A973NWV0-F1
#
_entry.id   AF-A0A973NWV0-F1
#
_cell.length_a   1.000
_cell.length_b   1.000
_cell.length_c   1.000
_cell.angle_alpha   90.00
_cell.angle_beta   90.00
_cell.angle_gamma   90.00
#
_symmetry.space_group_name_H-M   'P 1'
#
loop_
_entity.id
_entity.type
_entity.pdbx_description
1 polymer ?
#
loop_
_entity_poly.entity_id
_entity_poly.type
_entity_poly.pdbx_seq_one_letter_code
_entity_poly.pdbx_strand_id
1 'polypeptide(L)'
;YATPPRPQRPARPQPGRDPRADPRNEPRQPRDPSHQQNPSYQNPSYQRAEGIPRDMRSVEETHVPRGRRRREPQNAEDLRPAGAPARGDRDREGRAGRGLRGAQDGDELSKNSFHAGYPDESGAYGEYDEFGEYGEPPADTEDGAARGEGHRRRRQRRKDRLTPAQRRRRKLIRRTIAGVFGLFFLLTGYSLYGALTEPGNMSTEARIAEWARGHWMGWAVTWLENQQYQDNKPKTGGNLSPSQLADLAPPTSAPPPLAKDEHVLPPMKPFVPNPAPGEGDWRPAVVVNGIPVVQTAQLRSDPDHLQYLSAVAWMDQKHASFVLHPGSQQPGTAGYNQTDHLSGDQLKNLIATWNGAFLLHPNDAHGGFYLNGKTYGKLVDNQASEVFYKDGTMNVGPWNSGPNFQLNPNVVGVRQNLTLLVDNGQINPSVDSDDKNLWGVTVKNAYFVWRSGIGVTADGNVVYAMGPALSVRTLGELLQRAGAVRAMELDINQQWVSYMTYDGTKDPMNPVSTKLLDFARTERRYFSTEERDFVAVYSH
;
A
#
# COMPACT_ATOMS: atom_id res chain seq x y z
N TYR A 1 -69.67 -24.55 -9.80
CA TYR A 1 -70.10 -24.30 -11.19
C TYR A 1 -68.87 -24.04 -12.08
N ALA A 2 -69.06 -24.15 -13.40
CA ALA A 2 -68.09 -24.19 -14.51
C ALA A 2 -66.76 -23.40 -14.44
N THR A 3 -65.78 -23.92 -15.17
CA THR A 3 -64.47 -23.34 -15.52
C THR A 3 -64.56 -22.28 -16.65
N PRO A 4 -63.67 -21.26 -16.65
CA PRO A 4 -63.27 -20.52 -17.85
C PRO A 4 -61.89 -20.97 -18.40
N PRO A 5 -61.54 -20.65 -19.67
CA PRO A 5 -60.54 -21.41 -20.44
C PRO A 5 -59.08 -20.89 -20.42
N ARG A 6 -58.19 -21.65 -21.06
CA ARG A 6 -56.76 -21.39 -21.30
C ARG A 6 -56.41 -21.73 -22.78
N PRO A 7 -55.27 -21.29 -23.34
CA PRO A 7 -55.07 -19.96 -23.92
C PRO A 7 -54.84 -20.01 -25.46
N GLN A 8 -54.82 -18.85 -26.13
CA GLN A 8 -54.39 -18.75 -27.54
C GLN A 8 -52.93 -18.31 -27.66
N ARG A 9 -52.21 -18.81 -28.68
CA ARG A 9 -50.85 -18.39 -29.06
C ARG A 9 -50.89 -17.36 -30.19
N PRO A 10 -50.05 -16.30 -30.17
CA PRO A 10 -49.79 -15.48 -31.36
C PRO A 10 -48.95 -16.24 -32.40
N ALA A 11 -49.04 -15.81 -33.66
CA ALA A 11 -48.46 -16.49 -34.83
C ALA A 11 -47.03 -16.01 -35.19
N ARG A 12 -46.32 -16.81 -35.99
CA ARG A 12 -44.99 -16.51 -36.55
C ARG A 12 -45.11 -15.73 -37.88
N PRO A 13 -44.31 -14.67 -38.11
CA PRO A 13 -44.17 -14.08 -39.45
C PRO A 13 -43.43 -15.01 -40.43
N GLN A 14 -43.72 -14.86 -41.73
CA GLN A 14 -42.90 -15.38 -42.84
C GLN A 14 -42.33 -14.22 -43.68
N PRO A 15 -41.15 -14.37 -44.31
CA PRO A 15 -40.57 -13.34 -45.17
C PRO A 15 -41.24 -13.31 -46.56
N GLY A 16 -41.49 -12.11 -47.09
CA GLY A 16 -42.00 -11.89 -48.45
C GLY A 16 -40.93 -11.99 -49.54
N ARG A 17 -41.36 -12.13 -50.81
CA ARG A 17 -40.50 -12.14 -52.00
C ARG A 17 -40.69 -10.87 -52.85
N ASP A 18 -39.61 -10.44 -53.48
CA ASP A 18 -39.56 -9.49 -54.60
C ASP A 18 -40.21 -10.08 -55.87
N PRO A 19 -40.80 -9.23 -56.75
CA PRO A 19 -40.24 -9.16 -58.12
C PRO A 19 -40.38 -7.79 -58.85
N ARG A 20 -39.34 -7.36 -59.60
CA ARG A 20 -39.42 -7.00 -61.05
C ARG A 20 -38.08 -6.67 -61.74
N ALA A 21 -37.99 -7.12 -63.00
CA ALA A 21 -36.89 -6.93 -63.98
C ALA A 21 -36.90 -5.52 -64.64
N ASP A 22 -35.99 -5.06 -65.53
CA ASP A 22 -34.83 -5.65 -66.25
C ASP A 22 -33.80 -4.52 -66.67
N PRO A 23 -32.96 -4.51 -67.76
CA PRO A 23 -31.52 -4.25 -67.59
C PRO A 23 -30.90 -3.12 -68.46
N ARG A 24 -29.62 -2.77 -68.19
CA ARG A 24 -28.52 -2.62 -69.19
C ARG A 24 -27.14 -2.21 -68.63
N ASN A 25 -26.11 -2.38 -69.46
CA ASN A 25 -24.73 -1.89 -69.39
C ASN A 25 -23.74 -2.56 -68.39
N GLU A 26 -23.11 -3.63 -68.87
CA GLU A 26 -21.67 -3.91 -68.66
C GLU A 26 -20.85 -3.00 -69.61
N PRO A 27 -19.54 -2.72 -69.37
CA PRO A 27 -18.51 -3.73 -69.66
C PRO A 27 -17.27 -3.76 -68.72
N ARG A 28 -16.82 -4.99 -68.46
CA ARG A 28 -15.42 -5.51 -68.36
C ARG A 28 -14.24 -4.52 -68.31
N GLN A 29 -13.29 -4.77 -67.39
CA GLN A 29 -11.99 -5.40 -67.72
C GLN A 29 -11.27 -5.93 -66.45
N PRO A 30 -10.12 -6.67 -66.54
CA PRO A 30 -9.90 -7.86 -65.71
C PRO A 30 -8.98 -7.70 -64.47
N ARG A 31 -8.90 -8.79 -63.71
CA ARG A 31 -7.87 -9.05 -62.67
C ARG A 31 -6.51 -9.34 -63.30
N ASP A 32 -5.43 -9.05 -62.57
CA ASP A 32 -4.10 -9.64 -62.75
C ASP A 32 -3.53 -10.05 -61.36
N PRO A 33 -2.69 -11.09 -61.21
CA PRO A 33 -2.40 -11.68 -59.90
C PRO A 33 -0.92 -11.65 -59.44
N SER A 34 -0.73 -12.09 -58.20
CA SER A 34 0.44 -12.82 -57.67
C SER A 34 1.60 -12.06 -56.99
N HIS A 35 2.25 -12.83 -56.12
CA HIS A 35 3.41 -12.60 -55.26
C HIS A 35 4.53 -11.65 -55.79
N GLN A 36 5.20 -10.91 -54.88
CA GLN A 36 6.48 -11.36 -54.29
C GLN A 36 7.13 -10.39 -53.27
N GLN A 37 7.85 -10.98 -52.31
CA GLN A 37 9.09 -10.52 -51.64
C GLN A 37 9.16 -9.23 -50.79
N ASN A 38 9.97 -9.35 -49.72
CA ASN A 38 10.54 -8.31 -48.85
C ASN A 38 11.90 -7.87 -49.47
N PRO A 39 12.48 -6.68 -49.22
CA PRO A 39 13.34 -6.55 -48.03
C PRO A 39 13.55 -5.13 -47.42
N SER A 40 14.17 -5.12 -46.23
CA SER A 40 15.16 -4.15 -45.71
C SER A 40 14.83 -2.65 -45.61
N TYR A 41 14.82 -2.14 -44.37
CA TYR A 41 15.09 -0.73 -44.08
C TYR A 41 16.60 -0.48 -43.92
N GLN A 42 17.10 0.61 -44.49
CA GLN A 42 18.42 1.19 -44.18
C GLN A 42 18.27 2.59 -43.58
N ASN A 43 19.27 2.99 -42.80
CA ASN A 43 19.35 4.26 -42.08
C ASN A 43 20.38 5.18 -42.75
N PRO A 44 20.09 6.47 -43.00
CA PRO A 44 21.11 7.46 -43.39
C PRO A 44 21.48 8.42 -42.24
N SER A 45 22.67 9.00 -42.36
CA SER A 45 23.39 9.68 -41.27
C SER A 45 23.46 11.21 -41.40
N TYR A 46 23.69 11.88 -40.24
CA TYR A 46 24.42 13.14 -40.05
C TYR A 46 24.58 14.15 -41.21
N GLN A 47 24.21 15.41 -40.93
CA GLN A 47 25.02 16.56 -41.37
C GLN A 47 25.32 17.50 -40.20
N ARG A 48 26.50 18.13 -40.25
CA ARG A 48 26.99 19.17 -39.32
C ARG A 48 27.09 20.48 -40.11
N ALA A 49 26.72 21.60 -39.48
CA ALA A 49 27.16 22.94 -39.86
C ALA A 49 27.70 23.66 -38.62
N GLU A 50 28.66 24.58 -38.81
CA GLU A 50 29.41 25.25 -37.73
C GLU A 50 29.20 26.78 -37.76
N GLY A 51 29.41 27.44 -36.62
CA GLY A 51 29.43 28.91 -36.54
C GLY A 51 29.87 29.42 -35.16
N ILE A 52 31.08 29.98 -35.08
CA ILE A 52 31.67 30.59 -33.86
C ILE A 52 32.49 31.83 -34.27
N PRO A 53 32.26 32.99 -33.62
CA PRO A 53 33.35 33.72 -32.94
C PRO A 53 32.97 33.96 -31.45
N ARG A 54 33.78 33.57 -30.45
CA ARG A 54 35.10 34.11 -30.01
C ARG A 54 35.04 35.45 -29.25
N ASP A 55 35.18 35.36 -27.92
CA ASP A 55 36.31 35.93 -27.14
C ASP A 55 36.14 35.53 -25.65
N MET A 56 37.08 35.72 -24.72
CA MET A 56 38.50 35.35 -24.58
C MET A 56 38.94 35.84 -23.17
N ARG A 57 39.92 35.16 -22.53
CA ARG A 57 40.49 35.38 -21.16
C ARG A 57 39.73 34.64 -20.04
N SER A 58 40.31 33.78 -19.20
CA SER A 58 41.67 33.50 -18.68
C SER A 58 42.15 34.42 -17.55
N VAL A 59 42.84 33.91 -16.51
CA VAL A 59 43.27 32.50 -16.30
C VAL A 59 42.26 31.75 -15.42
N GLU A 60 42.49 30.96 -14.35
CA GLU A 60 43.68 30.52 -13.59
C GLU A 60 43.52 29.03 -13.16
N GLU A 61 44.51 28.50 -12.44
CA GLU A 61 44.84 27.08 -12.29
C GLU A 61 45.24 26.76 -10.84
N THR A 62 44.84 25.58 -10.35
CA THR A 62 45.63 24.54 -9.62
C THR A 62 44.75 23.76 -8.60
N HIS A 63 45.04 22.52 -8.17
CA HIS A 63 45.99 21.47 -8.60
C HIS A 63 45.34 20.07 -8.41
N VAL A 64 45.90 19.00 -9.01
CA VAL A 64 45.42 17.61 -8.81
C VAL A 64 46.58 16.61 -8.73
N PRO A 65 46.63 15.69 -7.76
CA PRO A 65 47.49 14.50 -7.82
C PRO A 65 46.85 13.37 -8.63
N ARG A 66 47.47 13.00 -9.76
CA ARG A 66 47.28 11.68 -10.40
C ARG A 66 47.95 10.61 -9.50
N GLY A 67 47.49 9.37 -9.34
CA GLY A 67 46.57 8.55 -10.14
C GLY A 67 47.30 7.33 -10.73
N ARG A 68 46.61 6.24 -11.11
CA ARG A 68 47.19 5.15 -11.95
C ARG A 68 46.11 4.40 -12.76
N ARG A 69 46.49 3.92 -13.95
CA ARG A 69 45.61 3.25 -14.94
C ARG A 69 45.88 1.73 -15.01
N ARG A 70 44.82 0.94 -15.25
CA ARG A 70 44.73 -0.32 -16.06
C ARG A 70 43.49 -1.11 -15.58
N ARG A 71 42.77 -1.91 -16.38
CA ARG A 71 42.66 -2.07 -17.86
C ARG A 71 41.36 -2.87 -18.10
N GLU A 72 40.70 -2.74 -19.25
CA GLU A 72 39.58 -3.63 -19.62
C GLU A 72 40.07 -5.06 -19.94
N PRO A 73 39.23 -6.08 -19.70
CA PRO A 73 39.17 -7.31 -20.46
C PRO A 73 37.85 -7.42 -21.27
N GLN A 74 37.88 -8.18 -22.37
CA GLN A 74 36.72 -8.49 -23.22
C GLN A 74 36.15 -9.89 -22.91
N ASN A 75 35.14 -10.32 -23.67
CA ASN A 75 34.22 -11.43 -23.37
C ASN A 75 34.81 -12.84 -23.26
N ALA A 76 34.15 -13.62 -22.38
CA ALA A 76 33.64 -15.01 -22.52
C ALA A 76 34.54 -16.19 -22.97
N GLU A 77 34.00 -17.40 -22.74
CA GLU A 77 34.60 -18.75 -22.88
C GLU A 77 35.58 -19.16 -21.75
N ASP A 78 35.50 -20.36 -21.16
CA ASP A 78 34.39 -21.34 -21.07
C ASP A 78 34.60 -22.31 -19.87
N LEU A 79 33.59 -23.16 -19.59
CA LEU A 79 33.62 -24.40 -18.79
C LEU A 79 33.73 -24.35 -17.24
N ARG A 80 32.96 -25.26 -16.63
CA ARG A 80 33.04 -25.75 -15.22
C ARG A 80 33.55 -27.22 -15.27
N PRO A 81 33.57 -28.05 -14.18
CA PRO A 81 33.40 -27.79 -12.73
C PRO A 81 34.43 -28.53 -11.81
N ALA A 82 34.23 -28.38 -10.49
CA ALA A 82 34.55 -29.34 -9.41
C ALA A 82 36.03 -29.64 -9.03
N GLY A 83 36.24 -30.07 -7.77
CA GLY A 83 37.50 -30.65 -7.31
C GLY A 83 38.07 -30.14 -5.98
N ALA A 84 37.61 -30.69 -4.86
CA ALA A 84 38.30 -30.71 -3.56
C ALA A 84 38.28 -32.16 -3.02
N PRO A 85 39.08 -32.56 -2.01
CA PRO A 85 40.07 -31.79 -1.24
C PRO A 85 41.48 -32.46 -1.18
N ALA A 86 42.43 -31.85 -0.47
CA ALA A 86 43.62 -32.53 0.04
C ALA A 86 44.05 -31.99 1.43
N ARG A 87 44.48 -32.88 2.33
CA ARG A 87 45.07 -32.54 3.65
C ARG A 87 46.60 -32.54 3.56
N GLY A 88 47.28 -31.82 4.45
CA GLY A 88 48.74 -31.87 4.62
C GLY A 88 49.18 -31.22 5.93
N ASP A 89 49.40 -32.03 6.96
CA ASP A 89 49.81 -31.59 8.31
C ASP A 89 51.35 -31.43 8.44
N ARG A 90 51.77 -30.97 9.64
CA ARG A 90 53.12 -31.05 10.27
C ARG A 90 54.05 -29.88 9.97
N ASP A 91 54.41 -29.06 10.97
CA ASP A 91 55.46 -29.25 12.02
C ASP A 91 56.70 -28.42 11.61
N ARG A 92 57.55 -27.85 12.49
CA ARG A 92 57.68 -27.96 13.95
C ARG A 92 58.38 -26.71 14.55
N GLU A 93 58.48 -26.70 15.88
CA GLU A 93 59.36 -25.90 16.76
C GLU A 93 58.92 -24.47 17.17
N GLY A 94 59.14 -24.03 18.43
CA GLY A 94 59.56 -24.84 19.59
C GLY A 94 60.32 -24.12 20.70
N ARG A 95 59.66 -23.33 21.59
CA ARG A 95 60.30 -22.93 22.86
C ARG A 95 59.33 -22.81 24.04
N ALA A 96 59.58 -23.60 25.08
CA ALA A 96 58.90 -23.55 26.38
C ALA A 96 59.62 -22.60 27.36
N GLY A 97 59.03 -22.16 28.48
CA GLY A 97 57.69 -22.41 29.01
C GLY A 97 57.54 -21.95 30.48
N ARG A 98 56.59 -22.58 31.22
CA ARG A 98 55.96 -22.13 32.50
C ARG A 98 54.94 -20.99 32.23
N GLY A 99 53.67 -21.05 32.67
CA GLY A 99 52.94 -21.94 33.59
C GLY A 99 52.43 -21.13 34.80
N LEU A 100 51.15 -21.16 35.21
CA LEU A 100 50.16 -22.24 35.21
C LEU A 100 48.70 -21.70 35.13
N ARG A 101 47.79 -22.53 34.58
CA ARG A 101 46.32 -22.67 34.85
C ARG A 101 45.42 -21.41 34.94
N GLY A 102 44.27 -21.33 34.28
CA GLY A 102 43.60 -22.31 33.40
C GLY A 102 42.13 -21.94 33.14
N ALA A 103 41.39 -22.86 32.50
CA ALA A 103 40.01 -22.75 32.00
C ALA A 103 39.83 -21.83 30.76
N GLN A 104 39.29 -22.44 29.70
CA GLN A 104 38.65 -21.76 28.57
C GLN A 104 37.13 -21.73 28.86
N ASP A 105 36.41 -20.82 28.21
CA ASP A 105 35.07 -21.09 27.69
C ASP A 105 34.81 -20.09 26.54
N GLY A 106 34.01 -20.50 25.56
CA GLY A 106 33.62 -19.70 24.42
C GLY A 106 32.36 -20.26 23.78
N ASP A 107 31.57 -19.38 23.16
CA ASP A 107 30.42 -19.65 22.31
C ASP A 107 29.34 -20.63 22.82
N GLU A 108 28.14 -20.11 23.12
CA GLU A 108 27.00 -20.43 22.25
C GLU A 108 25.83 -19.44 22.41
N LEU A 109 25.02 -19.35 21.35
CA LEU A 109 23.80 -18.55 21.25
C LEU A 109 22.68 -19.45 20.71
N SER A 110 21.43 -19.15 21.11
CA SER A 110 20.19 -19.69 20.53
C SER A 110 19.89 -21.19 20.75
N LYS A 111 18.98 -21.45 21.70
CA LYS A 111 17.65 -22.06 21.44
C LYS A 111 16.85 -22.21 22.75
N ASN A 112 15.57 -21.82 22.72
CA ASN A 112 14.48 -22.77 22.99
C ASN A 112 13.12 -22.16 22.67
N SER A 113 12.35 -22.88 21.86
CA SER A 113 10.94 -22.63 21.56
C SER A 113 10.04 -23.05 22.72
N PHE A 114 8.92 -22.36 22.91
CA PHE A 114 7.75 -22.96 23.54
C PHE A 114 6.55 -22.91 22.59
N HIS A 115 6.10 -24.10 22.21
CA HIS A 115 4.87 -24.35 21.47
C HIS A 115 3.77 -24.65 22.51
N ALA A 116 2.59 -24.07 22.36
CA ALA A 116 1.45 -24.34 23.24
C ALA A 116 0.20 -24.57 22.38
N GLY A 117 -0.22 -25.83 22.29
CA GLY A 117 -1.44 -26.23 21.59
C GLY A 117 -2.69 -26.08 22.45
N TYR A 118 -3.85 -26.09 21.80
CA TYR A 118 -5.16 -26.13 22.45
C TYR A 118 -5.46 -27.52 23.04
N PRO A 119 -6.24 -27.62 24.13
CA PRO A 119 -6.91 -28.85 24.51
C PRO A 119 -8.20 -29.05 23.71
N ASP A 120 -8.58 -30.31 23.54
CA ASP A 120 -9.89 -30.79 23.08
C ASP A 120 -10.41 -31.81 24.12
N GLU A 121 -11.73 -31.95 24.28
CA GLU A 121 -12.38 -32.75 25.34
C GLU A 121 -13.37 -33.77 24.75
N SER A 122 -13.07 -35.08 24.79
CA SER A 122 -14.09 -36.16 24.66
C SER A 122 -13.56 -37.57 25.02
N GLY A 123 -14.44 -38.42 25.59
CA GLY A 123 -14.19 -39.84 25.95
C GLY A 123 -13.45 -40.04 27.29
N ALA A 124 -13.80 -40.91 28.25
CA ALA A 124 -14.45 -42.24 28.26
C ALA A 124 -13.59 -43.34 27.58
N TYR A 125 -13.48 -44.59 28.07
CA TYR A 125 -14.32 -45.45 28.94
C TYR A 125 -13.45 -46.53 29.66
N GLY A 126 -13.99 -47.23 30.68
CA GLY A 126 -13.51 -48.54 31.22
C GLY A 126 -12.19 -48.53 32.03
N GLU A 127 -12.05 -49.07 33.25
CA GLU A 127 -12.51 -50.34 33.86
C GLU A 127 -11.57 -51.54 33.58
N TYR A 128 -10.80 -51.97 34.60
CA TYR A 128 -10.48 -53.36 34.96
C TYR A 128 -9.82 -53.39 36.36
N ASP A 129 -9.98 -54.51 37.08
CA ASP A 129 -9.78 -54.62 38.54
C ASP A 129 -8.49 -55.34 39.00
N GLU A 130 -8.33 -55.31 40.34
CA GLU A 130 -8.09 -56.49 41.21
C GLU A 130 -6.72 -56.64 41.93
N PHE A 131 -6.79 -57.21 43.14
CA PHE A 131 -5.70 -57.60 44.08
C PHE A 131 -4.74 -56.48 44.57
N GLY A 132 -4.78 -56.01 45.81
CA GLY A 132 -5.69 -56.28 46.93
C GLY A 132 -5.19 -57.32 47.95
N GLU A 133 -4.71 -56.86 49.11
CA GLU A 133 -4.70 -57.61 50.39
C GLU A 133 -4.71 -56.64 51.58
N TYR A 134 -5.43 -56.99 52.66
CA TYR A 134 -5.53 -56.21 53.90
C TYR A 134 -4.93 -57.00 55.08
N GLY A 135 -4.24 -56.31 56.01
CA GLY A 135 -3.77 -56.91 57.26
C GLY A 135 -3.73 -55.89 58.40
N GLU A 136 -4.60 -56.07 59.40
CA GLU A 136 -4.62 -55.25 60.62
C GLU A 136 -3.64 -55.77 61.69
N PRO A 137 -3.23 -54.93 62.66
CA PRO A 137 -2.17 -55.24 63.61
C PRO A 137 -2.68 -55.84 64.94
N PRO A 138 -1.82 -56.58 65.68
CA PRO A 138 -1.92 -56.74 67.12
C PRO A 138 -1.00 -55.77 67.88
N ALA A 139 -1.35 -55.48 69.14
CA ALA A 139 -0.71 -54.48 69.98
C ALA A 139 0.29 -55.09 71.00
N ASP A 140 0.82 -54.20 71.86
CA ASP A 140 1.32 -54.44 73.22
C ASP A 140 2.56 -55.34 73.43
N THR A 141 3.67 -54.71 73.84
CA THR A 141 4.14 -54.82 75.23
C THR A 141 5.19 -53.75 75.58
N GLU A 142 5.35 -53.47 76.88
CA GLU A 142 6.27 -52.48 77.44
C GLU A 142 7.65 -53.11 77.71
N ASP A 143 8.76 -52.40 77.45
CA ASP A 143 9.71 -51.95 78.51
C ASP A 143 10.85 -51.09 77.94
N GLY A 144 11.61 -50.39 78.80
CA GLY A 144 12.91 -49.80 78.42
C GLY A 144 13.10 -48.29 78.62
N ALA A 145 12.90 -47.78 79.83
CA ALA A 145 13.14 -46.36 80.14
C ALA A 145 14.64 -45.98 80.19
N ALA A 146 15.16 -45.40 79.11
CA ALA A 146 16.50 -44.79 79.06
C ALA A 146 16.43 -43.28 78.75
N ARG A 147 17.22 -42.46 79.46
CA ARG A 147 17.13 -40.99 79.43
C ARG A 147 17.85 -40.40 78.21
N GLY A 148 17.18 -39.49 77.50
CA GLY A 148 17.75 -38.70 76.40
C GLY A 148 17.08 -37.33 76.27
N GLU A 149 17.57 -36.34 77.02
CA GLU A 149 17.10 -34.95 76.90
C GLU A 149 17.65 -34.30 75.61
N GLY A 150 16.83 -33.53 74.89
CA GLY A 150 17.34 -32.70 73.78
C GLY A 150 16.34 -32.25 72.70
N HIS A 151 15.95 -30.98 72.75
CA HIS A 151 15.69 -30.14 71.57
C HIS A 151 14.67 -30.56 70.49
N ARG A 152 13.43 -30.87 70.88
CA ARG A 152 12.28 -30.40 70.08
C ARG A 152 12.08 -28.89 70.31
N ARG A 153 12.47 -28.03 69.36
CA ARG A 153 11.73 -26.78 69.01
C ARG A 153 12.31 -25.99 67.82
N ARG A 154 11.38 -25.40 67.05
CA ARG A 154 11.56 -24.28 66.10
C ARG A 154 12.59 -24.45 64.97
N ARG A 155 12.14 -25.11 63.88
CA ARG A 155 12.57 -24.81 62.50
C ARG A 155 12.03 -23.42 62.08
N GLN A 156 12.57 -22.36 62.69
CA GLN A 156 12.04 -21.00 62.61
C GLN A 156 12.29 -20.42 61.20
N ARG A 157 11.22 -20.18 60.42
CA ARG A 157 11.30 -19.58 59.07
C ARG A 157 12.16 -18.30 59.11
N ARG A 158 13.38 -18.38 58.58
CA ARG A 158 14.33 -17.26 58.48
C ARG A 158 13.83 -16.30 57.40
N LYS A 159 12.86 -15.43 57.75
CA LYS A 159 12.53 -14.26 56.92
C LYS A 159 13.78 -13.39 56.86
N ASP A 160 14.48 -13.39 55.73
CA ASP A 160 15.75 -12.69 55.58
C ASP A 160 15.59 -11.20 55.87
N ARG A 161 15.99 -10.81 57.09
CA ARG A 161 15.97 -9.43 57.55
C ARG A 161 17.15 -8.70 56.91
N LEU A 162 16.96 -8.33 55.64
CA LEU A 162 17.82 -7.40 54.87
C LEU A 162 18.43 -6.35 55.81
N THR A 163 19.76 -6.18 55.74
CA THR A 163 20.49 -5.27 56.62
C THR A 163 20.03 -3.81 56.43
N PRO A 164 20.25 -2.90 57.39
CA PRO A 164 19.87 -1.49 57.23
C PRO A 164 20.43 -0.87 55.95
N ALA A 165 21.67 -1.22 55.57
CA ALA A 165 22.30 -0.82 54.31
C ALA A 165 21.57 -1.40 53.08
N GLN A 166 21.27 -2.71 53.07
CA GLN A 166 20.50 -3.33 51.99
C GLN A 166 19.08 -2.74 51.86
N ARG A 167 18.43 -2.38 52.97
CA ARG A 167 17.13 -1.70 52.97
C ARG A 167 17.24 -0.27 52.43
N ARG A 168 18.27 0.49 52.80
CA ARG A 168 18.56 1.81 52.21
C ARG A 168 18.81 1.70 50.70
N ARG A 169 19.67 0.76 50.27
CA ARG A 169 19.95 0.51 48.83
C ARG A 169 18.68 0.11 48.06
N ARG A 170 17.85 -0.79 48.58
CA ARG A 170 16.55 -1.15 47.95
C ARG A 170 15.55 0.01 47.96
N LYS A 171 15.51 0.87 48.99
CA LYS A 171 14.68 2.09 48.99
C LYS A 171 15.18 3.10 47.95
N LEU A 172 16.49 3.26 47.79
CA LEU A 172 17.08 4.14 46.79
C LEU A 172 16.77 3.63 45.38
N ILE A 173 17.07 2.37 45.08
CA ILE A 173 16.75 1.71 43.80
C ILE A 173 15.27 1.85 43.45
N ARG A 174 14.36 1.58 44.40
CA ARG A 174 12.91 1.76 44.17
C ARG A 174 12.52 3.22 43.89
N ARG A 175 13.15 4.20 44.53
CA ARG A 175 12.93 5.62 44.25
C ARG A 175 13.50 6.04 42.89
N THR A 176 14.68 5.54 42.51
CA THR A 176 15.26 5.78 41.17
C THR A 176 14.38 5.17 40.09
N ILE A 177 13.93 3.91 40.25
CA ILE A 177 13.01 3.25 39.33
C ILE A 177 11.68 4.02 39.23
N ALA A 178 11.08 4.41 40.35
CA ALA A 178 9.84 5.19 40.35
C ALA A 178 10.03 6.60 39.73
N GLY A 179 11.19 7.22 39.91
CA GLY A 179 11.55 8.49 39.27
C GLY A 179 11.76 8.37 37.77
N VAL A 180 12.39 7.29 37.30
CA VAL A 180 12.56 6.97 35.87
C VAL A 180 11.21 6.69 35.22
N PHE A 181 10.34 5.88 35.84
CA PHE A 181 8.98 5.67 35.35
C PHE A 181 8.15 6.97 35.39
N GLY A 182 8.25 7.77 36.45
CA GLY A 182 7.56 9.06 36.55
C GLY A 182 7.98 10.03 35.45
N LEU A 183 9.29 10.15 35.19
CA LEU A 183 9.83 10.96 34.09
C LEU A 183 9.41 10.42 32.73
N PHE A 184 9.44 9.10 32.53
CA PHE A 184 8.94 8.45 31.31
C PHE A 184 7.47 8.78 31.06
N PHE A 185 6.58 8.55 32.04
CA PHE A 185 5.16 8.86 31.88
C PHE A 185 4.88 10.36 31.70
N LEU A 186 5.67 11.25 32.31
CA LEU A 186 5.56 12.69 32.08
C LEU A 186 5.98 13.09 30.65
N LEU A 187 7.08 12.55 30.13
CA LEU A 187 7.54 12.83 28.76
C LEU A 187 6.60 12.21 27.70
N THR A 188 6.17 10.97 27.91
CA THR A 188 5.20 10.28 27.04
C THR A 188 3.85 11.00 27.06
N GLY A 189 3.37 11.40 28.24
CA GLY A 189 2.13 12.16 28.40
C GLY A 189 2.19 13.56 27.77
N TYR A 190 3.34 14.25 27.86
CA TYR A 190 3.56 15.53 27.20
C TYR A 190 3.60 15.40 25.67
N SER A 191 4.28 14.37 25.14
CA SER A 191 4.29 14.08 23.69
C SER A 191 2.89 13.74 23.17
N LEU A 192 2.15 12.87 23.87
CA LEU A 192 0.78 12.51 23.50
C LEU A 192 -0.18 13.72 23.60
N TYR A 193 -0.03 14.57 24.62
CA TYR A 193 -0.77 15.82 24.72
C TYR A 193 -0.50 16.74 23.52
N GLY A 194 0.74 16.80 23.02
CA GLY A 194 1.09 17.47 21.77
C GLY A 194 0.25 16.98 20.60
N ALA A 195 0.35 15.70 20.24
CA ALA A 195 -0.40 15.14 19.11
C ALA A 195 -1.94 15.23 19.26
N LEU A 196 -2.45 15.23 20.49
CA LEU A 196 -3.87 15.44 20.79
C LEU A 196 -4.32 16.91 20.67
N THR A 197 -3.40 17.87 20.67
CA THR A 197 -3.69 19.32 20.62
C THR A 197 -3.16 20.03 19.38
N GLU A 198 -2.39 19.35 18.52
CA GLU A 198 -1.93 19.92 17.24
C GLU A 198 -3.10 20.32 16.31
N PRO A 199 -3.01 21.44 15.57
CA PRO A 199 -4.00 21.81 14.56
C PRO A 199 -4.12 20.71 13.49
N GLY A 200 -5.35 20.31 13.19
CA GLY A 200 -5.63 19.24 12.24
C GLY A 200 -7.07 18.74 12.37
N ASN A 201 -7.57 18.11 11.31
CA ASN A 201 -8.93 17.62 11.21
C ASN A 201 -9.08 16.11 11.54
N MET A 202 -8.05 15.44 12.07
CA MET A 202 -8.13 14.07 12.58
C MET A 202 -9.01 13.92 13.82
N SER A 203 -9.67 12.75 13.95
CA SER A 203 -10.32 12.32 15.19
C SER A 203 -9.29 12.00 16.29
N THR A 204 -9.77 11.88 17.53
CA THR A 204 -8.94 11.51 18.69
C THR A 204 -8.27 10.15 18.51
N GLU A 205 -8.98 9.19 17.93
CA GLU A 205 -8.49 7.82 17.67
C GLU A 205 -7.39 7.84 16.61
N ALA A 206 -7.58 8.59 15.53
CA ALA A 206 -6.58 8.76 14.48
C ALA A 206 -5.31 9.45 15.03
N ARG A 207 -5.44 10.51 15.82
CA ARG A 207 -4.31 11.19 16.48
C ARG A 207 -3.50 10.26 17.39
N ILE A 208 -4.17 9.40 18.16
CA ILE A 208 -3.52 8.40 19.01
C ILE A 208 -2.80 7.35 18.14
N ALA A 209 -3.42 6.90 17.05
CA ALA A 209 -2.84 5.93 16.12
C ALA A 209 -1.58 6.47 15.42
N GLU A 210 -1.62 7.70 14.89
CA GLU A 210 -0.45 8.33 14.26
C GLU A 210 0.66 8.62 15.28
N TRP A 211 0.33 9.15 16.46
CA TRP A 211 1.29 9.35 17.55
C TRP A 211 2.01 8.06 17.93
N ALA A 212 1.27 6.96 18.12
CA ALA A 212 1.82 5.69 18.54
C ALA A 212 2.62 5.00 17.42
N ARG A 213 2.25 5.17 16.13
CA ARG A 213 3.11 4.78 14.99
C ARG A 213 4.46 5.50 15.05
N GLY A 214 4.44 6.83 15.21
CA GLY A 214 5.66 7.65 15.30
C GLY A 214 6.54 7.38 16.54
N HIS A 215 5.99 6.79 17.60
CA HIS A 215 6.69 6.56 18.89
C HIS A 215 7.07 5.09 19.15
N TRP A 216 7.38 4.31 18.12
CA TRP A 216 7.77 2.89 18.21
C TRP A 216 6.67 1.97 18.81
N MET A 217 5.45 2.48 18.97
CA MET A 217 4.28 1.76 19.47
C MET A 217 3.34 1.29 18.35
N GLY A 218 3.80 1.32 17.09
CA GLY A 218 3.04 0.84 15.92
C GLY A 218 2.48 -0.57 16.11
N TRP A 219 3.23 -1.47 16.77
CA TRP A 219 2.75 -2.82 17.13
C TRP A 219 1.46 -2.82 17.98
N ALA A 220 1.25 -1.81 18.83
CA ALA A 220 0.07 -1.65 19.67
C ALA A 220 -1.11 -1.03 18.90
N VAL A 221 -0.82 -0.12 17.96
CA VAL A 221 -1.82 0.41 17.01
C VAL A 221 -2.34 -0.71 16.13
N THR A 222 -1.41 -1.46 15.51
CA THR A 222 -1.76 -2.67 14.75
C THR A 222 -2.52 -3.65 15.64
N TRP A 223 -2.17 -3.84 16.92
CA TRP A 223 -2.94 -4.71 17.83
C TRP A 223 -4.38 -4.24 18.10
N LEU A 224 -4.65 -2.93 18.16
CA LEU A 224 -6.01 -2.40 18.29
C LEU A 224 -6.80 -2.53 16.99
N GLU A 225 -6.20 -2.15 15.86
CA GLU A 225 -6.78 -2.35 14.52
C GLU A 225 -7.03 -3.84 14.24
N ASN A 226 -6.14 -4.72 14.73
CA ASN A 226 -6.26 -6.18 14.67
C ASN A 226 -7.48 -6.71 15.42
N GLN A 227 -8.02 -5.97 16.38
CA GLN A 227 -9.26 -6.33 17.07
C GLN A 227 -10.46 -5.83 16.27
N GLN A 228 -10.49 -4.53 15.93
CA GLN A 228 -11.56 -3.90 15.15
C GLN A 228 -11.78 -4.58 13.78
N TYR A 229 -10.74 -5.14 13.15
CA TYR A 229 -10.86 -5.90 11.90
C TYR A 229 -11.55 -7.26 12.07
N GLN A 230 -11.39 -7.96 13.21
CA GLN A 230 -12.09 -9.24 13.41
C GLN A 230 -13.60 -9.05 13.50
N ASP A 231 -14.02 -7.94 14.13
CA ASP A 231 -15.43 -7.58 14.28
C ASP A 231 -16.06 -7.08 12.96
N ASN A 232 -15.23 -6.61 12.00
CA ASN A 232 -15.66 -5.91 10.78
C ASN A 232 -15.09 -6.47 9.46
N LYS A 233 -14.56 -7.70 9.43
CA LYS A 233 -14.01 -8.31 8.21
C LYS A 233 -15.04 -8.27 7.06
N PRO A 234 -14.64 -7.90 5.81
CA PRO A 234 -15.51 -8.00 4.65
C PRO A 234 -16.19 -9.37 4.53
N LYS A 235 -17.52 -9.36 4.38
CA LYS A 235 -18.30 -10.59 4.31
C LYS A 235 -18.23 -11.21 2.91
N THR A 236 -17.95 -12.51 2.87
CA THR A 236 -18.06 -13.32 1.65
C THR A 236 -19.54 -13.48 1.26
N GLY A 237 -19.82 -13.46 -0.05
CA GLY A 237 -21.16 -13.43 -0.62
C GLY A 237 -21.84 -12.06 -0.46
N GLY A 238 -23.13 -12.11 -0.14
CA GLY A 238 -24.00 -10.93 -0.09
C GLY A 238 -24.49 -10.49 -1.46
N ASN A 239 -25.22 -9.38 -1.49
CA ASN A 239 -25.74 -8.71 -2.69
C ASN A 239 -25.59 -7.20 -2.52
N LEU A 240 -25.56 -6.46 -3.64
CA LEU A 240 -25.66 -5.00 -3.62
C LEU A 240 -27.00 -4.57 -3.02
N SER A 241 -26.97 -3.49 -2.22
CA SER A 241 -28.15 -2.88 -1.62
C SER A 241 -29.02 -2.19 -2.69
N PRO A 242 -30.31 -1.91 -2.38
CA PRO A 242 -31.15 -1.10 -3.26
C PRO A 242 -30.61 0.31 -3.55
N SER A 243 -29.79 0.89 -2.65
CA SER A 243 -29.12 2.17 -2.91
C SER A 243 -27.96 1.98 -3.88
N GLN A 244 -27.06 1.02 -3.64
CA GLN A 244 -25.95 0.70 -4.55
C GLN A 244 -26.45 0.37 -5.96
N LEU A 245 -27.58 -0.32 -6.09
CA LEU A 245 -28.22 -0.61 -7.38
C LEU A 245 -28.87 0.62 -8.04
N ALA A 246 -29.28 1.62 -7.26
CA ALA A 246 -29.75 2.91 -7.78
C ALA A 246 -28.58 3.83 -8.19
N ASP A 247 -27.48 3.82 -7.42
CA ASP A 247 -26.24 4.54 -7.74
C ASP A 247 -25.63 3.99 -9.05
N LEU A 248 -25.66 2.66 -9.22
CA LEU A 248 -25.30 1.98 -10.47
C LEU A 248 -26.32 2.13 -11.60
N ALA A 249 -27.58 2.49 -11.35
CA ALA A 249 -28.55 2.64 -12.44
C ALA A 249 -28.15 3.80 -13.39
N PRO A 250 -28.47 3.73 -14.69
CA PRO A 250 -28.32 4.88 -15.59
C PRO A 250 -29.15 6.08 -15.11
N PRO A 251 -28.63 7.32 -15.20
CA PRO A 251 -29.36 8.50 -14.73
C PRO A 251 -30.66 8.72 -15.52
N THR A 252 -31.73 9.07 -14.81
CA THR A 252 -33.04 9.37 -15.40
C THR A 252 -33.10 10.76 -16.05
N SER A 253 -32.16 11.64 -15.73
CA SER A 253 -31.89 12.89 -16.45
C SER A 253 -30.86 12.65 -17.56
N ALA A 254 -31.01 13.32 -18.70
CA ALA A 254 -29.98 13.31 -19.74
C ALA A 254 -28.64 13.84 -19.18
N PRO A 255 -27.50 13.23 -19.56
CA PRO A 255 -26.19 13.73 -19.16
C PRO A 255 -25.91 15.12 -19.75
N PRO A 256 -24.97 15.90 -19.17
CA PRO A 256 -24.56 17.17 -19.77
C PRO A 256 -24.04 16.94 -21.20
N PRO A 257 -24.32 17.87 -22.13
CA PRO A 257 -23.88 17.74 -23.52
C PRO A 257 -22.35 17.79 -23.60
N LEU A 258 -21.74 16.74 -24.13
CA LEU A 258 -20.32 16.73 -24.45
C LEU A 258 -20.05 17.53 -25.74
N ALA A 259 -18.80 17.94 -25.91
CA ALA A 259 -18.35 18.58 -27.15
C ALA A 259 -18.40 17.59 -28.33
N LYS A 260 -18.29 18.12 -29.55
CA LYS A 260 -18.23 17.27 -30.74
C LYS A 260 -16.95 16.41 -30.70
N ASP A 261 -17.09 15.13 -31.03
CA ASP A 261 -16.03 14.12 -31.04
C ASP A 261 -15.48 13.74 -29.64
N GLU A 262 -16.02 14.32 -28.55
CA GLU A 262 -15.76 13.92 -27.16
C GLU A 262 -16.67 12.78 -26.70
N HIS A 263 -16.11 11.80 -25.98
CA HIS A 263 -16.78 10.53 -25.69
C HIS A 263 -16.55 10.03 -24.25
N VAL A 264 -17.56 9.31 -23.74
CA VAL A 264 -17.45 8.51 -22.51
C VAL A 264 -16.63 7.26 -22.82
N LEU A 265 -15.77 6.85 -21.88
CA LEU A 265 -14.94 5.66 -22.00
C LEU A 265 -15.78 4.37 -22.15
N PRO A 266 -15.30 3.35 -22.90
CA PRO A 266 -15.99 2.07 -23.02
C PRO A 266 -16.09 1.36 -21.66
N PRO A 267 -17.21 0.68 -21.34
CA PRO A 267 -17.41 0.03 -20.04
C PRO A 267 -16.29 -0.94 -19.64
N MET A 268 -15.97 -0.95 -18.35
CA MET A 268 -14.94 -1.81 -17.77
C MET A 268 -15.28 -3.29 -17.89
N LYS A 269 -14.26 -4.15 -18.06
CA LYS A 269 -14.43 -5.60 -18.08
C LYS A 269 -14.88 -6.12 -16.69
N PRO A 270 -16.10 -6.67 -16.54
CA PRO A 270 -16.62 -7.08 -15.23
C PRO A 270 -15.76 -8.14 -14.52
N PHE A 271 -15.70 -8.08 -13.19
CA PHE A 271 -15.12 -9.14 -12.34
C PHE A 271 -16.09 -10.30 -12.10
N VAL A 272 -17.38 -10.01 -12.18
CA VAL A 272 -18.49 -10.94 -11.94
C VAL A 272 -19.12 -11.38 -13.26
N PRO A 273 -19.64 -12.61 -13.37
CA PRO A 273 -20.27 -13.10 -14.61
C PRO A 273 -21.62 -12.41 -14.92
N ASN A 274 -22.28 -11.87 -13.89
CA ASN A 274 -23.57 -11.18 -13.99
C ASN A 274 -23.44 -9.76 -13.36
N PRO A 275 -22.92 -8.77 -14.11
CA PRO A 275 -22.94 -7.37 -13.67
C PRO A 275 -24.38 -6.86 -13.52
N ALA A 276 -24.59 -5.92 -12.60
CA ALA A 276 -25.82 -5.15 -12.50
C ALA A 276 -25.92 -4.14 -13.66
N PRO A 277 -27.12 -3.63 -13.99
CA PRO A 277 -27.26 -2.57 -14.99
C PRO A 277 -26.43 -1.35 -14.60
N GLY A 278 -25.55 -0.89 -15.50
CA GLY A 278 -24.63 0.22 -15.25
C GLY A 278 -23.38 -0.09 -14.42
N GLU A 279 -23.16 -1.35 -14.04
CA GLU A 279 -21.96 -1.76 -13.30
C GLU A 279 -20.72 -1.78 -14.22
N GLY A 280 -19.74 -0.92 -13.92
CA GLY A 280 -18.55 -0.72 -14.75
C GLY A 280 -18.74 0.26 -15.93
N ASP A 281 -19.93 0.85 -16.10
CA ASP A 281 -20.14 1.94 -17.06
C ASP A 281 -19.49 3.23 -16.55
N TRP A 282 -18.68 3.87 -17.40
CA TRP A 282 -18.09 5.18 -17.11
C TRP A 282 -19.12 6.31 -17.21
N ARG A 283 -18.92 7.37 -16.44
CA ARG A 283 -19.78 8.56 -16.37
C ARG A 283 -18.94 9.82 -16.25
N PRO A 284 -19.25 10.91 -16.97
CA PRO A 284 -18.64 12.21 -16.71
C PRO A 284 -18.97 12.67 -15.28
N ALA A 285 -17.94 12.86 -14.45
CA ALA A 285 -18.04 13.37 -13.09
C ALA A 285 -17.61 14.84 -12.99
N VAL A 286 -16.75 15.29 -13.92
CA VAL A 286 -16.46 16.71 -14.17
C VAL A 286 -16.39 16.92 -15.69
N VAL A 287 -17.10 17.94 -16.18
CA VAL A 287 -17.10 18.35 -17.59
C VAL A 287 -16.68 19.82 -17.68
N VAL A 288 -15.64 20.11 -18.45
CA VAL A 288 -15.09 21.45 -18.65
C VAL A 288 -15.15 21.77 -20.14
N ASN A 289 -15.83 22.85 -20.53
CA ASN A 289 -16.02 23.26 -21.93
C ASN A 289 -16.60 22.15 -22.87
N GLY A 290 -17.32 21.18 -22.29
CA GLY A 290 -17.86 20.00 -23.00
C GLY A 290 -16.95 18.77 -23.01
N ILE A 291 -15.73 18.87 -22.49
CA ILE A 291 -14.75 17.78 -22.39
C ILE A 291 -14.94 17.06 -21.05
N PRO A 292 -15.10 15.72 -21.00
CA PRO A 292 -15.29 14.95 -19.77
C PRO A 292 -13.95 14.70 -19.06
N VAL A 293 -13.34 15.76 -18.53
CA VAL A 293 -11.99 15.78 -17.91
C VAL A 293 -11.84 14.76 -16.77
N VAL A 294 -12.89 14.51 -16.00
CA VAL A 294 -12.94 13.42 -15.01
C VAL A 294 -14.11 12.51 -15.32
N GLN A 295 -13.84 11.21 -15.48
CA GLN A 295 -14.85 10.16 -15.62
C GLN A 295 -14.75 9.17 -14.47
N THR A 296 -15.87 8.67 -13.97
CA THR A 296 -15.91 7.68 -12.88
C THR A 296 -16.73 6.46 -13.24
N ALA A 297 -16.40 5.32 -12.65
CA ALA A 297 -17.17 4.09 -12.74
C ALA A 297 -17.20 3.38 -11.38
N GLN A 298 -18.25 2.61 -11.12
CA GLN A 298 -18.37 1.77 -9.91
C GLN A 298 -18.70 0.33 -10.31
N LEU A 299 -18.08 -0.63 -9.63
CA LEU A 299 -18.23 -2.06 -9.89
C LEU A 299 -17.79 -2.93 -8.71
N ARG A 300 -18.29 -4.16 -8.65
CA ARG A 300 -17.70 -5.21 -7.81
C ARG A 300 -16.35 -5.58 -8.43
N SER A 301 -15.31 -5.53 -7.61
CA SER A 301 -13.89 -5.78 -7.96
C SER A 301 -13.40 -7.17 -7.54
N ASP A 302 -14.28 -7.95 -6.90
CA ASP A 302 -13.97 -9.24 -6.30
C ASP A 302 -15.21 -10.15 -6.39
N PRO A 303 -15.08 -11.41 -6.84
CA PRO A 303 -16.21 -12.32 -7.03
C PRO A 303 -16.71 -12.96 -5.73
N ASP A 304 -15.92 -12.91 -4.65
CA ASP A 304 -16.27 -13.46 -3.34
C ASP A 304 -16.91 -12.40 -2.43
N HIS A 305 -16.69 -11.10 -2.65
CA HIS A 305 -17.15 -10.01 -1.79
C HIS A 305 -18.29 -9.17 -2.44
N LEU A 306 -19.33 -9.86 -2.91
CA LEU A 306 -20.36 -9.35 -3.83
C LEU A 306 -21.27 -8.22 -3.32
N GLN A 307 -21.25 -7.88 -2.03
CA GLN A 307 -21.98 -6.71 -1.48
C GLN A 307 -21.18 -5.40 -1.49
N TYR A 308 -19.91 -5.42 -1.89
CA TYR A 308 -19.03 -4.26 -1.85
C TYR A 308 -18.75 -3.71 -3.25
N LEU A 309 -19.04 -2.43 -3.47
CA LEU A 309 -18.58 -1.71 -4.65
C LEU A 309 -17.17 -1.15 -4.40
N SER A 310 -16.32 -1.27 -5.41
CA SER A 310 -15.15 -0.43 -5.60
C SER A 310 -15.46 0.59 -6.69
N ALA A 311 -14.65 1.65 -6.76
CA ALA A 311 -14.82 2.74 -7.70
C ALA A 311 -13.48 3.13 -8.30
N VAL A 312 -13.54 3.67 -9.52
CA VAL A 312 -12.40 4.24 -10.23
C VAL A 312 -12.72 5.64 -10.74
N ALA A 313 -11.69 6.45 -10.86
CA ALA A 313 -11.73 7.75 -11.51
C ALA A 313 -10.60 7.84 -12.54
N TRP A 314 -10.95 8.11 -13.79
CA TRP A 314 -10.03 8.42 -14.88
C TRP A 314 -9.99 9.92 -15.10
N MET A 315 -8.80 10.47 -15.38
CA MET A 315 -8.55 11.91 -15.49
C MET A 315 -7.68 12.21 -16.72
N ASP A 316 -8.15 13.13 -17.57
CA ASP A 316 -7.43 13.56 -18.78
C ASP A 316 -6.32 14.57 -18.46
N GLN A 317 -5.06 14.15 -18.58
CA GLN A 317 -3.91 15.02 -18.32
C GLN A 317 -3.73 16.15 -19.35
N LYS A 318 -4.42 16.11 -20.49
CA LYS A 318 -4.38 17.21 -21.47
C LYS A 318 -5.17 18.44 -20.99
N HIS A 319 -6.10 18.22 -20.06
CA HIS A 319 -7.04 19.22 -19.57
C HIS A 319 -6.99 19.37 -18.04
N ALA A 320 -6.01 18.74 -17.38
CA ALA A 320 -5.84 18.74 -15.93
C ALA A 320 -4.36 18.85 -15.49
N SER A 321 -4.11 19.68 -14.48
CA SER A 321 -2.85 19.75 -13.71
C SER A 321 -2.96 19.03 -12.38
N PHE A 322 -1.88 18.38 -11.94
CA PHE A 322 -1.76 17.61 -10.71
C PHE A 322 -0.72 18.22 -9.77
N VAL A 323 -1.14 18.60 -8.57
CA VAL A 323 -0.30 19.30 -7.59
C VAL A 323 -0.19 18.48 -6.32
N LEU A 324 1.03 18.07 -5.97
CA LEU A 324 1.35 17.41 -4.71
C LEU A 324 1.45 18.44 -3.56
N HIS A 325 0.63 18.26 -2.54
CA HIS A 325 0.60 19.07 -1.32
C HIS A 325 1.23 18.31 -0.13
N PRO A 326 2.09 18.94 0.69
CA PRO A 326 2.66 18.33 1.88
C PRO A 326 1.69 18.42 3.07
N GLY A 327 1.57 17.35 3.86
CA GLY A 327 0.84 17.39 5.13
C GLY A 327 1.56 18.17 6.23
N SER A 328 0.82 18.62 7.24
CA SER A 328 1.33 19.41 8.36
C SER A 328 2.31 18.64 9.25
N GLN A 329 2.15 17.31 9.38
CA GLN A 329 3.06 16.42 10.11
C GLN A 329 4.01 15.66 9.17
N GLN A 330 3.51 15.16 8.04
CA GLN A 330 4.30 14.41 7.06
C GLN A 330 4.07 14.91 5.64
N PRO A 331 5.10 15.42 4.94
CA PRO A 331 6.49 15.65 5.39
C PRO A 331 6.66 16.84 6.35
N GLY A 332 5.59 17.56 6.68
CA GLY A 332 5.62 18.87 7.32
C GLY A 332 5.71 20.00 6.29
N THR A 333 5.12 21.16 6.57
CA THR A 333 5.04 22.28 5.59
C THR A 333 6.29 23.14 5.45
N ALA A 334 7.37 22.84 6.20
CA ALA A 334 8.50 23.73 6.48
C ALA A 334 9.24 24.32 5.25
N GLY A 335 8.68 25.39 4.69
CA GLY A 335 9.16 26.07 3.50
C GLY A 335 9.05 25.25 2.22
N TYR A 336 8.00 24.44 2.08
CA TYR A 336 7.43 24.16 0.76
C TYR A 336 6.56 25.37 0.34
N ASN A 337 6.28 25.52 -0.95
CA ASN A 337 5.38 26.59 -1.43
C ASN A 337 3.90 26.17 -1.38
N GLN A 338 3.66 24.86 -1.42
CA GLN A 338 2.35 24.22 -1.27
C GLN A 338 1.98 24.11 0.21
N THR A 339 0.71 24.37 0.51
CA THR A 339 0.10 24.36 1.85
C THR A 339 -0.46 22.98 2.21
N ASP A 340 -0.64 22.72 3.51
CA ASP A 340 -1.30 21.52 4.06
C ASP A 340 -2.84 21.53 3.95
N HIS A 341 -3.40 22.50 3.23
CA HIS A 341 -4.82 22.64 2.94
C HIS A 341 -5.01 23.55 1.71
N LEU A 342 -6.19 23.50 1.10
CA LEU A 342 -6.60 24.33 -0.02
C LEU A 342 -7.48 25.49 0.49
N SER A 343 -7.14 26.72 0.13
CA SER A 343 -7.93 27.90 0.47
C SER A 343 -7.85 29.01 -0.59
N GLY A 344 -8.85 29.90 -0.59
CA GLY A 344 -8.90 31.05 -1.49
C GLY A 344 -8.74 30.67 -2.96
N ASP A 345 -7.74 31.23 -3.62
CA ASP A 345 -7.49 31.01 -5.04
C ASP A 345 -7.13 29.55 -5.39
N GLN A 346 -6.73 28.72 -4.41
CA GLN A 346 -6.49 27.28 -4.59
C GLN A 346 -7.78 26.45 -4.77
N LEU A 347 -8.95 27.08 -4.70
CA LEU A 347 -10.25 26.46 -4.96
C LEU A 347 -10.76 26.75 -6.39
N LYS A 348 -10.21 27.78 -7.05
CA LYS A 348 -10.50 28.09 -8.45
C LYS A 348 -10.02 26.95 -9.33
N ASN A 349 -10.87 26.52 -10.28
CA ASN A 349 -10.62 25.40 -11.19
C ASN A 349 -10.28 24.06 -10.50
N LEU A 350 -10.46 23.92 -9.18
CA LEU A 350 -10.28 22.64 -8.49
C LEU A 350 -11.35 21.65 -9.00
N ILE A 351 -10.93 20.50 -9.50
CA ILE A 351 -11.82 19.46 -10.07
C ILE A 351 -11.76 18.12 -9.32
N ALA A 352 -10.64 17.78 -8.69
CA ALA A 352 -10.52 16.58 -7.86
C ALA A 352 -9.44 16.69 -6.75
N THR A 353 -9.51 15.81 -5.75
CA THR A 353 -8.45 15.57 -4.76
C THR A 353 -8.37 14.09 -4.39
N TRP A 354 -7.20 13.61 -3.98
CA TRP A 354 -7.03 12.28 -3.39
C TRP A 354 -5.91 12.20 -2.34
N ASN A 355 -5.92 11.12 -1.55
CA ASN A 355 -5.00 10.90 -0.45
C ASN A 355 -3.57 10.53 -0.91
N GLY A 356 -2.55 11.02 -0.21
CA GLY A 356 -1.18 10.50 -0.33
C GLY A 356 -1.06 9.04 0.13
N ALA A 357 0.17 8.53 0.07
CA ALA A 357 0.45 7.13 0.35
C ALA A 357 0.71 6.83 1.85
N PHE A 358 1.26 5.66 2.17
CA PHE A 358 1.65 5.29 3.55
C PHE A 358 2.61 6.33 4.16
N LEU A 359 2.74 6.31 5.49
CA LEU A 359 3.65 7.19 6.23
C LEU A 359 5.06 7.21 5.64
N LEU A 360 5.68 8.39 5.61
CA LEU A 360 7.06 8.61 5.15
C LEU A 360 8.12 8.07 6.12
N HIS A 361 7.69 7.36 7.16
CA HIS A 361 8.55 6.57 8.01
C HIS A 361 9.11 5.36 7.20
N PRO A 362 10.42 5.04 7.29
CA PRO A 362 11.05 4.09 6.36
C PRO A 362 10.47 2.67 6.35
N ASN A 363 9.78 2.24 7.42
CA ASN A 363 9.21 0.90 7.52
C ASN A 363 7.78 0.80 6.93
N ASP A 364 7.20 1.92 6.49
CA ASP A 364 5.80 2.04 6.11
C ASP A 364 5.65 2.29 4.60
N ALA A 365 6.14 3.42 4.06
CA ALA A 365 6.14 3.68 2.60
C ALA A 365 7.36 3.10 1.87
N HIS A 366 8.44 2.74 2.58
CA HIS A 366 9.70 2.21 2.03
C HIS A 366 10.41 3.12 1.01
N GLY A 367 10.01 4.39 0.91
CA GLY A 367 10.58 5.38 -0.01
C GLY A 367 10.50 6.81 0.54
N GLY A 368 10.85 7.79 -0.29
CA GLY A 368 10.91 9.20 0.10
C GLY A 368 9.80 10.08 -0.47
N PHE A 369 9.84 11.34 -0.03
CA PHE A 369 9.08 12.46 -0.60
C PHE A 369 10.07 13.50 -1.14
N TYR A 370 9.74 14.09 -2.29
CA TYR A 370 10.41 15.27 -2.84
C TYR A 370 9.36 16.29 -3.28
N LEU A 371 9.59 17.56 -3.00
CA LEU A 371 8.80 18.67 -3.55
C LEU A 371 9.68 19.93 -3.63
N ASN A 372 9.75 20.53 -4.82
CA ASN A 372 10.38 21.82 -5.11
C ASN A 372 11.77 22.02 -4.47
N GLY A 373 12.68 21.06 -4.69
CA GLY A 373 14.07 21.11 -4.23
C GLY A 373 14.31 20.58 -2.80
N LYS A 374 13.25 20.21 -2.07
CA LYS A 374 13.33 19.63 -0.72
C LYS A 374 12.93 18.16 -0.71
N THR A 375 13.45 17.42 0.27
CA THR A 375 13.17 15.99 0.48
C THR A 375 12.82 15.69 1.93
N TYR A 376 11.96 14.69 2.12
CA TYR A 376 11.81 13.97 3.39
C TYR A 376 12.22 12.50 3.13
N GLY A 377 13.05 11.95 4.00
CA GLY A 377 13.70 10.65 3.77
C GLY A 377 14.70 10.72 2.62
N LYS A 378 14.74 9.67 1.79
CA LYS A 378 15.50 9.60 0.53
C LYS A 378 14.64 8.94 -0.53
N LEU A 379 14.76 9.38 -1.78
CA LEU A 379 14.19 8.63 -2.90
C LEU A 379 15.01 7.35 -3.10
N VAL A 380 14.31 6.22 -3.23
CA VAL A 380 14.86 4.86 -3.35
C VAL A 380 14.71 4.37 -4.79
N ASP A 381 15.75 3.72 -5.32
CA ASP A 381 15.78 3.20 -6.69
C ASP A 381 14.77 2.06 -6.89
N ASN A 382 14.10 2.04 -8.04
CA ASN A 382 13.03 1.11 -8.44
C ASN A 382 11.74 1.15 -7.60
N GLN A 383 11.71 1.91 -6.49
CA GLN A 383 10.49 2.12 -5.68
C GLN A 383 9.38 2.74 -6.54
N ALA A 384 8.14 2.29 -6.36
CA ALA A 384 7.02 2.86 -7.10
C ALA A 384 6.79 4.32 -6.67
N SER A 385 6.60 5.19 -7.65
CA SER A 385 6.63 6.64 -7.48
C SER A 385 5.56 7.33 -8.32
N GLU A 386 4.75 8.18 -7.69
CA GLU A 386 4.08 9.29 -8.35
C GLU A 386 5.13 10.37 -8.64
N VAL A 387 5.25 10.82 -9.88
CA VAL A 387 6.19 11.88 -10.31
C VAL A 387 5.40 13.01 -10.94
N PHE A 388 5.56 14.23 -10.44
CA PHE A 388 4.81 15.43 -10.83
C PHE A 388 5.74 16.40 -11.55
N TYR A 389 5.28 17.02 -12.66
CA TYR A 389 6.10 17.84 -13.55
C TYR A 389 5.68 19.32 -13.61
N LYS A 390 6.59 20.18 -14.10
CA LYS A 390 6.38 21.63 -14.25
C LYS A 390 5.28 22.04 -15.23
N ASP A 391 4.92 21.17 -16.15
CA ASP A 391 3.81 21.37 -17.10
C ASP A 391 2.45 21.00 -16.49
N GLY A 392 2.42 20.53 -15.24
CA GLY A 392 1.21 20.11 -14.54
C GLY A 392 0.91 18.62 -14.67
N THR A 393 1.56 17.90 -15.57
CA THR A 393 1.32 16.45 -15.71
C THR A 393 1.93 15.66 -14.54
N MET A 394 1.49 14.41 -14.38
CA MET A 394 2.11 13.41 -13.53
C MET A 394 2.32 12.07 -14.26
N ASN A 395 3.07 11.16 -13.65
CA ASN A 395 3.30 9.80 -14.17
C ASN A 395 3.54 8.85 -12.99
N VAL A 396 3.23 7.56 -13.17
CA VAL A 396 3.46 6.50 -12.17
C VAL A 396 4.49 5.51 -12.72
N GLY A 397 5.51 5.16 -11.95
CA GLY A 397 6.53 4.20 -12.37
C GLY A 397 7.65 3.95 -11.35
N PRO A 398 8.65 3.13 -11.70
CA PRO A 398 9.76 2.78 -10.82
C PRO A 398 10.86 3.85 -10.88
N TRP A 399 11.29 4.35 -9.71
CA TRP A 399 12.27 5.43 -9.64
C TRP A 399 13.65 5.05 -10.20
N ASN A 400 14.35 6.03 -10.78
CA ASN A 400 15.62 5.92 -11.50
C ASN A 400 15.66 4.85 -12.62
N SER A 401 14.51 4.37 -13.10
CA SER A 401 14.42 3.43 -14.25
C SER A 401 14.67 4.06 -15.62
N GLY A 402 14.68 5.40 -15.72
CA GLY A 402 14.93 6.12 -16.96
C GLY A 402 14.64 7.63 -16.86
N PRO A 403 14.78 8.39 -17.96
CA PRO A 403 14.76 9.85 -17.96
C PRO A 403 13.54 10.53 -17.31
N ASN A 404 12.37 9.90 -17.40
CA ASN A 404 11.12 10.41 -16.82
C ASN A 404 11.01 10.12 -15.32
N PHE A 405 11.66 9.06 -14.83
CA PHE A 405 11.57 8.61 -13.44
C PHE A 405 12.85 8.91 -12.63
N GLN A 406 13.67 9.87 -13.08
CA GLN A 406 14.86 10.34 -12.38
C GLN A 406 14.76 11.84 -12.13
N LEU A 407 15.47 12.36 -11.12
CA LEU A 407 15.45 13.78 -10.80
C LEU A 407 16.03 14.60 -11.96
N ASN A 408 15.22 15.49 -12.53
CA ASN A 408 15.59 16.35 -13.65
C ASN A 408 14.91 17.74 -13.50
N PRO A 409 15.29 18.76 -14.29
CA PRO A 409 14.77 20.13 -14.12
C PRO A 409 13.25 20.31 -14.28
N ASN A 410 12.53 19.33 -14.81
CA ASN A 410 11.08 19.36 -15.00
C ASN A 410 10.31 18.71 -13.83
N VAL A 411 10.96 17.89 -12.99
CA VAL A 411 10.30 17.24 -11.84
C VAL A 411 10.13 18.24 -10.70
N VAL A 412 8.87 18.53 -10.36
CA VAL A 412 8.52 19.37 -9.20
C VAL A 412 8.23 18.56 -7.94
N GLY A 413 7.68 17.36 -8.08
CA GLY A 413 7.31 16.49 -6.95
C GLY A 413 7.59 15.02 -7.23
N VAL A 414 7.90 14.27 -6.18
CA VAL A 414 7.94 12.80 -6.20
C VAL A 414 7.36 12.29 -4.89
N ARG A 415 6.38 11.39 -4.96
CA ARG A 415 5.88 10.65 -3.80
C ARG A 415 6.06 9.16 -4.03
N GLN A 416 6.89 8.54 -3.21
CA GLN A 416 7.14 7.10 -3.28
C GLN A 416 6.24 6.32 -2.32
N ASN A 417 5.92 5.09 -2.72
CA ASN A 417 5.29 4.09 -1.88
C ASN A 417 5.50 2.69 -2.45
N LEU A 418 6.05 1.77 -1.64
CA LEU A 418 5.98 0.32 -1.88
C LEU A 418 6.41 -0.13 -3.31
N THR A 419 5.92 -1.29 -3.75
CA THR A 419 6.22 -1.87 -5.08
C THR A 419 5.07 -1.58 -6.07
N LEU A 420 5.37 -1.56 -7.38
CA LEU A 420 4.33 -1.46 -8.42
C LEU A 420 3.39 -2.68 -8.35
N LEU A 421 2.08 -2.42 -8.35
CA LEU A 421 1.00 -3.40 -8.49
C LEU A 421 0.89 -3.89 -9.94
N VAL A 422 1.10 -2.96 -10.88
CA VAL A 422 1.05 -3.19 -12.32
C VAL A 422 2.30 -2.57 -12.93
N ASP A 423 3.00 -3.32 -13.79
CA ASP A 423 4.06 -2.79 -14.65
C ASP A 423 3.99 -3.40 -16.06
N ASN A 424 4.27 -2.58 -17.08
CA ASN A 424 4.07 -2.90 -18.49
C ASN A 424 2.73 -3.60 -18.81
N GLY A 425 1.65 -3.19 -18.13
CA GLY A 425 0.30 -3.76 -18.24
C GLY A 425 0.13 -5.15 -17.60
N GLN A 426 1.14 -5.71 -16.93
CA GLN A 426 1.08 -6.99 -16.22
C GLN A 426 0.88 -6.76 -14.72
N ILE A 427 0.06 -7.59 -14.09
CA ILE A 427 -0.02 -7.64 -12.62
C ILE A 427 1.31 -8.19 -12.08
N ASN A 428 1.83 -7.57 -11.02
CA ASN A 428 3.04 -8.04 -10.35
C ASN A 428 2.84 -9.49 -9.85
N PRO A 429 3.75 -10.44 -10.13
CA PRO A 429 3.57 -11.85 -9.73
C PRO A 429 3.50 -12.04 -8.20
N SER A 430 3.98 -11.08 -7.41
CA SER A 430 4.02 -11.15 -5.94
C SER A 430 2.76 -10.61 -5.25
N VAL A 431 1.69 -10.22 -5.96
CA VAL A 431 0.47 -9.63 -5.33
C VAL A 431 -0.26 -10.56 -4.34
N ASP A 432 0.03 -11.87 -4.35
CA ASP A 432 -0.49 -12.83 -3.37
C ASP A 432 0.51 -13.18 -2.24
N SER A 433 1.65 -12.50 -2.18
CA SER A 433 2.64 -12.63 -1.11
C SER A 433 2.21 -11.87 0.15
N ASP A 434 2.52 -12.39 1.35
CA ASP A 434 2.32 -11.68 2.62
C ASP A 434 3.55 -10.86 3.05
N ASP A 435 4.51 -10.62 2.14
CA ASP A 435 5.69 -9.80 2.39
C ASP A 435 5.34 -8.31 2.57
N LYS A 436 5.52 -7.85 3.81
CA LYS A 436 5.21 -6.50 4.28
C LYS A 436 6.18 -5.44 3.74
N ASN A 437 7.30 -5.86 3.15
CA ASN A 437 8.20 -4.96 2.42
C ASN A 437 7.67 -4.65 1.00
N LEU A 438 6.80 -5.51 0.45
CA LEU A 438 6.15 -5.28 -0.85
C LEU A 438 4.85 -4.49 -0.70
N TRP A 439 4.01 -4.86 0.29
CA TRP A 439 2.61 -4.43 0.39
C TRP A 439 2.23 -3.77 1.74
N GLY A 440 3.24 -3.31 2.48
CA GLY A 440 3.06 -2.63 3.78
C GLY A 440 2.60 -3.56 4.91
N VAL A 441 2.51 -3.01 6.12
CA VAL A 441 2.05 -3.76 7.31
C VAL A 441 0.52 -3.78 7.36
N THR A 442 -0.08 -4.85 6.85
CA THR A 442 -1.52 -5.07 7.02
C THR A 442 -1.88 -5.64 8.39
N VAL A 443 -3.08 -5.27 8.83
CA VAL A 443 -3.72 -5.67 10.09
C VAL A 443 -3.91 -7.20 10.13
N LYS A 444 -3.16 -7.94 10.95
CA LYS A 444 -3.28 -9.43 11.09
C LYS A 444 -3.09 -10.21 9.79
N ASN A 445 -2.32 -9.68 8.82
CA ASN A 445 -2.26 -10.17 7.43
C ASN A 445 -3.65 -10.13 6.73
N ALA A 446 -4.48 -9.13 7.05
CA ALA A 446 -5.80 -8.92 6.44
C ALA A 446 -5.68 -8.75 4.93
N TYR A 447 -6.19 -9.74 4.20
CA TYR A 447 -6.16 -9.76 2.75
C TYR A 447 -7.05 -8.66 2.16
N PHE A 448 -8.30 -8.59 2.63
CA PHE A 448 -9.31 -7.64 2.18
C PHE A 448 -9.56 -6.54 3.22
N VAL A 449 -9.30 -5.29 2.83
CA VAL A 449 -9.41 -4.07 3.63
C VAL A 449 -9.89 -2.91 2.75
N TRP A 450 -10.06 -1.71 3.32
CA TRP A 450 -10.04 -0.50 2.49
C TRP A 450 -8.68 -0.38 1.79
N ARG A 451 -8.66 -0.02 0.51
CA ARG A 451 -7.43 0.38 -0.20
C ARG A 451 -7.72 1.50 -1.17
N SER A 452 -6.71 2.32 -1.46
CA SER A 452 -6.65 3.07 -2.72
C SER A 452 -5.33 2.85 -3.46
N GLY A 453 -5.32 3.22 -4.73
CA GLY A 453 -4.14 3.12 -5.60
C GLY A 453 -4.27 4.05 -6.80
N ILE A 454 -3.14 4.31 -7.43
CA ILE A 454 -2.99 5.27 -8.53
C ILE A 454 -2.19 4.65 -9.66
N GLY A 455 -2.53 4.97 -10.90
CA GLY A 455 -1.86 4.45 -12.09
C GLY A 455 -1.98 5.36 -13.29
N VAL A 456 -1.30 4.98 -14.36
CA VAL A 456 -1.23 5.72 -15.62
C VAL A 456 -1.51 4.78 -16.80
N THR A 457 -2.33 5.22 -17.74
CA THR A 457 -2.71 4.47 -18.94
C THR A 457 -1.63 4.52 -20.03
N ALA A 458 -1.79 3.74 -21.10
CA ALA A 458 -0.85 3.71 -22.23
C ALA A 458 -0.76 5.05 -22.97
N ASP A 459 -1.87 5.78 -23.05
CA ASP A 459 -2.00 7.13 -23.62
C ASP A 459 -1.64 8.26 -22.64
N GLY A 460 -1.20 7.92 -21.42
CA GLY A 460 -0.67 8.87 -20.45
C GLY A 460 -1.71 9.52 -19.53
N ASN A 461 -2.92 8.99 -19.44
CA ASN A 461 -3.97 9.50 -18.55
C ASN A 461 -3.96 8.83 -17.18
N VAL A 462 -4.47 9.52 -16.15
CA VAL A 462 -4.34 9.07 -14.75
C VAL A 462 -5.58 8.30 -14.31
N VAL A 463 -5.38 7.21 -13.59
CA VAL A 463 -6.44 6.37 -13.04
C VAL A 463 -6.23 6.19 -11.54
N TYR A 464 -7.17 6.68 -10.74
CA TYR A 464 -7.27 6.37 -9.32
C TYR A 464 -8.30 5.25 -9.11
N ALA A 465 -8.07 4.38 -8.12
CA ALA A 465 -8.99 3.31 -7.72
C ALA A 465 -9.12 3.24 -6.19
N MET A 466 -10.31 2.90 -5.69
CA MET A 466 -10.55 2.65 -4.26
C MET A 466 -11.70 1.68 -3.99
N GLY A 467 -11.69 1.04 -2.82
CA GLY A 467 -12.79 0.19 -2.37
C GLY A 467 -12.60 -0.33 -0.94
N PRO A 468 -13.69 -0.76 -0.26
CA PRO A 468 -13.69 -1.16 1.16
C PRO A 468 -13.31 -2.63 1.42
N ALA A 469 -13.21 -3.43 0.36
CA ALA A 469 -12.97 -4.87 0.40
C ALA A 469 -11.96 -5.28 -0.68
N LEU A 470 -10.82 -4.59 -0.73
CA LEU A 470 -9.77 -4.82 -1.72
C LEU A 470 -8.57 -5.57 -1.12
N SER A 471 -8.03 -6.48 -1.91
CA SER A 471 -6.72 -7.07 -1.74
C SER A 471 -5.70 -6.39 -2.65
N VAL A 472 -4.41 -6.65 -2.44
CA VAL A 472 -3.33 -6.20 -3.33
C VAL A 472 -3.61 -6.65 -4.77
N ARG A 473 -3.99 -7.92 -4.95
CA ARG A 473 -4.43 -8.48 -6.23
C ARG A 473 -5.63 -7.73 -6.81
N THR A 474 -6.73 -7.60 -6.07
CA THR A 474 -7.96 -7.02 -6.64
C THR A 474 -7.87 -5.50 -6.86
N LEU A 475 -7.01 -4.79 -6.11
CA LEU A 475 -6.64 -3.41 -6.43
C LEU A 475 -5.82 -3.33 -7.73
N GLY A 476 -4.79 -4.18 -7.88
CA GLY A 476 -3.96 -4.23 -9.09
C GLY A 476 -4.78 -4.58 -10.34
N GLU A 477 -5.65 -5.58 -10.26
CA GLU A 477 -6.58 -5.93 -11.34
C GLU A 477 -7.61 -4.84 -11.63
N LEU A 478 -8.08 -4.09 -10.62
CA LEU A 478 -9.00 -2.97 -10.80
C LEU A 478 -8.34 -1.83 -11.59
N LEU A 479 -7.11 -1.47 -11.23
CA LEU A 479 -6.31 -0.46 -11.95
C LEU A 479 -5.98 -0.92 -13.38
N GLN A 480 -5.56 -2.17 -13.56
CA GLN A 480 -5.28 -2.75 -14.89
C GLN A 480 -6.54 -2.74 -15.78
N ARG A 481 -7.71 -3.13 -15.27
CA ARG A 481 -8.97 -3.15 -16.05
C ARG A 481 -9.55 -1.77 -16.32
N ALA A 482 -9.15 -0.76 -15.56
CA ALA A 482 -9.40 0.65 -15.86
C ALA A 482 -8.37 1.24 -16.85
N GLY A 483 -7.43 0.42 -17.37
CA GLY A 483 -6.51 0.78 -18.44
C GLY A 483 -5.09 1.15 -17.99
N ALA A 484 -4.77 1.08 -16.69
CA ALA A 484 -3.44 1.42 -16.19
C ALA A 484 -2.38 0.40 -16.68
N VAL A 485 -1.30 0.90 -17.29
CA VAL A 485 -0.12 0.09 -17.68
C VAL A 485 0.98 0.12 -16.64
N ARG A 486 1.00 1.13 -15.75
CA ARG A 486 1.79 1.15 -14.52
C ARG A 486 0.90 1.65 -13.39
N ALA A 487 0.96 1.01 -12.22
CA ALA A 487 0.14 1.40 -11.07
C ALA A 487 0.76 0.98 -9.73
N MET A 488 0.40 1.70 -8.66
CA MET A 488 0.92 1.53 -7.29
C MET A 488 -0.20 1.68 -6.25
N GLU A 489 0.04 1.11 -5.07
CA GLU A 489 -0.84 1.28 -3.90
C GLU A 489 -0.61 2.64 -3.23
N LEU A 490 -1.66 3.22 -2.64
CA LEU A 490 -1.62 4.41 -1.77
C LEU A 490 -1.95 3.98 -0.33
N ASP A 491 -2.52 4.83 0.52
CA ASP A 491 -2.91 4.38 1.88
C ASP A 491 -4.05 3.34 1.85
N ILE A 492 -4.15 2.53 2.91
CA ILE A 492 -5.12 1.44 3.09
C ILE A 492 -5.96 1.56 4.37
N ASN A 493 -5.77 2.64 5.13
CA ASN A 493 -6.61 2.95 6.29
C ASN A 493 -7.90 3.63 5.82
N GLN A 494 -9.05 3.19 6.34
CA GLN A 494 -10.35 3.81 6.05
C GLN A 494 -10.43 5.30 6.42
N GLN A 495 -9.58 5.77 7.34
CA GLN A 495 -9.45 7.20 7.66
C GLN A 495 -8.69 7.97 6.58
N TRP A 496 -7.68 7.37 5.94
CA TRP A 496 -6.81 8.08 5.00
C TRP A 496 -7.30 7.99 3.56
N VAL A 497 -7.83 6.83 3.14
CA VAL A 497 -8.40 6.60 1.80
C VAL A 497 -9.52 7.60 1.48
N SER A 498 -9.36 8.39 0.41
CA SER A 498 -10.37 9.33 -0.07
C SER A 498 -10.12 9.79 -1.51
N TYR A 499 -11.19 9.92 -2.30
CA TYR A 499 -11.18 10.69 -3.54
C TYR A 499 -12.47 11.51 -3.63
N MET A 500 -12.35 12.76 -4.08
CA MET A 500 -13.47 13.68 -4.29
C MET A 500 -13.37 14.37 -5.64
N THR A 501 -14.52 14.65 -6.26
CA THR A 501 -14.64 15.64 -7.34
C THR A 501 -15.25 16.96 -6.82
N TYR A 502 -15.06 18.04 -7.58
CA TYR A 502 -15.47 19.39 -7.22
C TYR A 502 -16.19 20.09 -8.38
N ASP A 503 -17.40 20.62 -8.13
CA ASP A 503 -18.15 21.48 -9.06
C ASP A 503 -18.06 22.95 -8.61
N GLY A 504 -17.17 23.71 -9.24
CA GLY A 504 -17.02 25.16 -9.05
C GLY A 504 -17.89 26.02 -9.96
N THR A 505 -18.79 25.45 -10.78
CA THR A 505 -19.51 26.23 -11.83
C THR A 505 -20.46 27.30 -11.28
N LYS A 506 -20.93 27.14 -10.04
CA LYS A 506 -21.81 28.10 -9.35
C LYS A 506 -21.06 29.06 -8.43
N ASP A 507 -20.00 28.59 -7.79
CA ASP A 507 -19.12 29.35 -6.90
C ASP A 507 -17.69 28.78 -6.98
N PRO A 508 -16.79 29.39 -7.77
CA PRO A 508 -15.39 28.96 -7.89
C PRO A 508 -14.57 29.11 -6.61
N MET A 509 -15.08 29.77 -5.57
CA MET A 509 -14.41 29.95 -4.27
C MET A 509 -14.95 28.98 -3.20
N ASN A 510 -16.03 28.24 -3.50
CA ASN A 510 -16.62 27.24 -2.61
C ASN A 510 -17.26 26.12 -3.44
N PRO A 511 -16.47 25.34 -4.20
CA PRO A 511 -16.99 24.31 -5.08
C PRO A 511 -17.73 23.20 -4.32
N VAL A 512 -18.77 22.66 -4.95
CA VAL A 512 -19.56 21.55 -4.40
C VAL A 512 -18.74 20.27 -4.49
N SER A 513 -18.36 19.72 -3.34
CA SER A 513 -17.53 18.52 -3.22
C SER A 513 -18.37 17.25 -3.18
N THR A 514 -18.00 16.23 -3.97
CA THR A 514 -18.67 14.92 -4.07
C THR A 514 -17.67 13.81 -3.83
N LYS A 515 -17.96 12.88 -2.91
CA LYS A 515 -17.12 11.68 -2.68
C LYS A 515 -17.30 10.65 -3.81
N LEU A 516 -16.23 9.96 -4.18
CA LEU A 516 -16.29 8.84 -5.14
C LEU A 516 -17.01 7.58 -4.57
N LEU A 517 -16.82 7.33 -3.27
CA LEU A 517 -17.52 6.36 -2.42
C LEU A 517 -17.58 6.95 -0.99
N ASP A 518 -18.47 6.46 -0.13
CA ASP A 518 -18.57 6.96 1.24
C ASP A 518 -17.45 6.41 2.17
N PHE A 519 -16.29 7.08 2.14
CA PHE A 519 -15.18 6.89 3.08
C PHE A 519 -15.38 7.73 4.37
N ALA A 520 -14.64 7.42 5.45
CA ALA A 520 -14.99 7.89 6.80
C ALA A 520 -14.89 9.41 7.03
N ARG A 521 -13.96 10.12 6.37
CA ARG A 521 -13.76 11.57 6.55
C ARG A 521 -14.68 12.40 5.65
N THR A 522 -14.83 13.69 5.94
CA THR A 522 -15.63 14.62 5.12
C THR A 522 -14.98 14.89 3.75
N GLU A 523 -15.83 15.04 2.74
CA GLU A 523 -15.55 15.56 1.41
C GLU A 523 -14.85 16.94 1.40
N ARG A 524 -14.98 17.73 2.46
CA ARG A 524 -14.32 19.04 2.64
C ARG A 524 -13.00 18.97 3.41
N ARG A 525 -12.48 17.78 3.73
CA ARG A 525 -11.29 17.60 4.59
C ARG A 525 -10.09 18.47 4.15
N TYR A 526 -9.79 18.49 2.85
CA TYR A 526 -8.68 19.25 2.25
C TYR A 526 -8.85 20.78 2.29
N PHE A 527 -9.99 21.31 2.74
CA PHE A 527 -10.19 22.76 2.98
C PHE A 527 -9.78 23.18 4.41
N SER A 528 -9.14 22.27 5.14
CA SER A 528 -8.61 22.43 6.49
C SER A 528 -7.29 21.67 6.60
N THR A 529 -6.43 22.03 7.56
CA THR A 529 -5.11 21.41 7.76
C THR A 529 -5.18 19.88 7.80
N GLU A 530 -4.61 19.25 6.79
CA GLU A 530 -4.36 17.80 6.73
C GLU A 530 -2.98 17.47 7.29
N GLU A 531 -2.90 16.37 8.02
CA GLU A 531 -1.68 15.96 8.70
C GLU A 531 -0.71 15.19 7.78
N ARG A 532 -1.22 14.67 6.66
CA ARG A 532 -0.49 13.91 5.63
C ARG A 532 -0.57 14.56 4.25
N ASP A 533 0.34 14.18 3.37
CA ASP A 533 0.36 14.62 1.97
C ASP A 533 -0.87 14.16 1.17
N PHE A 534 -1.20 14.93 0.14
CA PHE A 534 -2.35 14.72 -0.74
C PHE A 534 -2.12 15.33 -2.13
N VAL A 535 -2.96 14.98 -3.10
CA VAL A 535 -2.93 15.57 -4.45
C VAL A 535 -4.18 16.39 -4.70
N ALA A 536 -4.02 17.55 -5.32
CA ALA A 536 -5.09 18.40 -5.83
C ALA A 536 -5.01 18.47 -7.37
N VAL A 537 -6.17 18.44 -8.02
CA VAL A 537 -6.30 18.42 -9.49
C VAL A 537 -7.05 19.66 -9.97
N TYR A 538 -6.49 20.34 -10.97
CA TYR A 538 -6.99 21.61 -11.49
C TYR A 538 -7.29 21.54 -12.99
N SER A 539 -8.42 22.09 -13.44
CA SER A 539 -8.72 22.21 -14.87
C SER A 539 -8.06 23.43 -15.52
N HIS A 540 -7.89 23.35 -16.85
CA HIS A 540 -7.35 24.42 -17.70
C HIS A 540 -8.43 25.06 -18.59
#